data_AF-A0A5N7IMV6-F1
#
_entry.id   AF-A0A5N7IMV6-F1
#
_cell.length_a   1.000
_cell.length_b   1.000
_cell.length_c   1.000
_cell.angle_alpha   90.00
_cell.angle_beta   90.00
_cell.angle_gamma   90.00
#
_symmetry.space_group_name_H-M   'P 1'
#
loop_
_entity.id
_entity.type
_entity.pdbx_description
1 polymer ?
#
loop_
_entity_poly.entity_id
_entity_poly.type
_entity_poly.pdbx_seq_one_letter_code
_entity_poly.pdbx_strand_id
1 'polypeptide(L)'
;MVKKTSVYPGDVDFIPLYYPYGSAGEAHKRLHVNTKSQGIKLKGGNKGMSDEELLHGYKKAYQQEDLNGIKGDLRTPNADNIIAIDVTPGEAIEELIKWGNRHK
;
A
#
# COMPACT_ATOMS: atom_id res chain seq x y z
N MET A 1 -10.04 28.59 -13.64
CA MET A 1 -9.53 28.50 -12.24
C MET A 1 -9.26 27.04 -11.94
N VAL A 2 -7.98 26.65 -11.89
CA VAL A 2 -7.58 25.26 -11.62
C VAL A 2 -7.68 25.05 -10.12
N LYS A 3 -8.67 24.27 -9.66
CA LYS A 3 -8.79 23.91 -8.25
C LYS A 3 -7.58 23.05 -7.88
N LYS A 4 -6.69 23.60 -7.04
CA LYS A 4 -5.67 22.83 -6.32
C LYS A 4 -6.39 21.86 -5.39
N THR A 5 -6.58 20.62 -5.82
CA THR A 5 -6.90 19.52 -4.92
C THR A 5 -5.63 19.19 -4.15
N SER A 6 -5.57 19.69 -2.92
CA SER A 6 -4.58 19.31 -1.91
C SER A 6 -4.74 17.82 -1.66
N VAL A 7 -3.79 17.03 -2.13
CA VAL A 7 -3.73 15.60 -1.81
C VAL A 7 -3.10 15.49 -0.41
N TYR A 8 -3.90 15.03 0.57
CA TYR A 8 -3.60 14.79 2.00
C TYR A 8 -3.66 16.01 2.96
N PRO A 9 -4.11 15.86 4.23
CA PRO A 9 -4.26 14.63 5.04
C PRO A 9 -5.68 14.46 5.64
N GLY A 10 -6.44 13.50 5.14
CA GLY A 10 -7.81 13.20 5.62
C GLY A 10 -8.52 12.12 4.78
N ASP A 11 -8.13 11.92 3.53
CA ASP A 11 -8.68 10.92 2.62
C ASP A 11 -8.17 9.48 2.87
N VAL A 12 -8.13 9.04 4.13
CA VAL A 12 -7.96 7.61 4.45
C VAL A 12 -9.18 6.78 4.01
N ASP A 13 -10.32 7.43 3.74
CA ASP A 13 -11.56 6.81 3.27
C ASP A 13 -11.57 6.46 1.77
N PHE A 14 -10.58 6.90 0.99
CA PHE A 14 -10.57 6.65 -0.46
C PHE A 14 -9.49 5.65 -0.92
N ILE A 15 -8.39 5.50 -0.19
CA ILE A 15 -7.22 4.74 -0.66
C ILE A 15 -7.39 3.25 -0.34
N PRO A 16 -7.35 2.35 -1.33
CA PRO A 16 -7.50 0.93 -1.08
C PRO A 16 -6.48 0.37 -0.08
N LEU A 17 -6.95 -0.53 0.78
CA LEU A 17 -6.20 -1.20 1.83
C LEU A 17 -6.04 -2.68 1.50
N TYR A 18 -4.87 -3.22 1.82
CA TYR A 18 -4.57 -4.64 1.67
C TYR A 18 -4.88 -5.39 2.98
N TYR A 19 -5.70 -6.43 2.87
CA TYR A 19 -6.19 -7.26 3.95
C TYR A 19 -5.60 -8.67 3.83
N PRO A 20 -4.47 -8.96 4.50
CA PRO A 20 -3.87 -10.29 4.46
C PRO A 20 -4.76 -11.33 5.16
N TYR A 21 -4.88 -12.50 4.54
CA TYR A 21 -5.55 -13.67 5.10
C TYR A 21 -4.72 -14.28 6.25
N GLY A 22 -5.40 -14.97 7.17
CA GLY A 22 -4.77 -15.67 8.29
C GLY A 22 -4.33 -14.73 9.42
N SER A 23 -3.12 -14.91 9.94
CA SER A 23 -2.56 -14.11 11.03
C SER A 23 -2.23 -12.70 10.55
N ALA A 24 -3.28 -11.87 10.44
CA ALA A 24 -3.18 -10.49 9.98
C ALA A 24 -2.12 -9.70 10.77
N GLY A 25 -1.97 -9.99 12.06
CA GLY A 25 -0.95 -9.38 12.92
C GLY A 25 0.49 -9.72 12.52
N GLU A 26 0.78 -10.95 12.14
CA GLU A 26 2.13 -11.37 11.72
C GLU A 26 2.45 -10.94 10.30
N ALA A 27 1.50 -11.07 9.38
CA ALA A 27 1.64 -10.57 8.01
C ALA A 27 1.89 -9.06 8.01
N HIS A 28 1.14 -8.30 8.81
CA HIS A 28 1.33 -6.87 8.97
C HIS A 28 2.69 -6.50 9.54
N LYS A 29 3.22 -7.26 10.52
CA LYS A 29 4.57 -7.06 11.06
C LYS A 29 5.65 -7.30 10.00
N ARG A 30 5.54 -8.37 9.20
CA ARG A 30 6.48 -8.66 8.11
C ARG A 30 6.48 -7.55 7.06
N LEU A 31 5.30 -7.04 6.69
CA LEU A 31 5.19 -5.87 5.81
C LEU A 31 5.93 -4.64 6.37
N HIS A 32 5.78 -4.36 7.68
CA HIS A 32 6.50 -3.25 8.33
C HIS A 32 8.01 -3.43 8.39
N VAL A 33 8.49 -4.66 8.58
CA VAL A 33 9.94 -4.95 8.56
C VAL A 33 10.51 -4.65 7.18
N ASN A 34 9.83 -5.08 6.12
CA ASN A 34 10.29 -4.88 4.75
C ASN A 34 10.18 -3.41 4.30
N THR A 35 9.13 -2.67 4.69
CA THR A 35 9.07 -1.24 4.38
C THR A 35 10.14 -0.45 5.12
N LYS A 36 10.41 -0.79 6.38
CA LYS A 36 11.51 -0.20 7.15
C LYS A 36 12.88 -0.49 6.54
N SER A 37 13.11 -1.67 5.95
CA SER A 37 14.37 -2.00 5.29
C SER A 37 14.63 -1.16 4.02
N GLN A 38 13.57 -0.64 3.40
CA GLN A 38 13.63 0.32 2.29
C GLN A 38 13.72 1.79 2.74
N GLY A 39 13.93 2.05 4.03
CA GLY A 39 14.05 3.41 4.58
C GLY A 39 12.72 4.12 4.83
N ILE A 40 11.59 3.43 4.65
CA ILE A 40 10.26 4.00 4.85
C ILE A 40 9.93 4.01 6.35
N LYS A 41 9.65 5.21 6.87
CA LYS A 41 9.26 5.43 8.26
C LYS A 41 7.76 5.22 8.43
N LEU A 42 7.42 4.49 9.49
CA LEU A 42 6.02 4.22 9.89
C LEU A 42 5.37 5.41 10.62
N LYS A 43 6.16 6.33 11.16
CA LYS A 43 5.72 7.48 11.96
C LYS A 43 6.48 8.74 11.57
N GLY A 44 5.82 9.90 11.69
CA GLY A 44 6.42 11.21 11.42
C GLY A 44 6.47 11.61 9.93
N GLY A 45 5.97 10.74 9.05
CA GLY A 45 5.98 10.95 7.60
C GLY A 45 7.36 10.79 6.97
N ASN A 46 7.39 10.60 5.65
CA ASN A 46 8.60 10.42 4.87
C ASN A 46 8.99 11.72 4.15
N LYS A 47 9.12 12.82 4.92
CA LYS A 47 9.31 14.19 4.39
C LYS A 47 10.56 14.39 3.51
N GLY A 48 11.49 13.44 3.53
CA GLY A 48 12.72 13.48 2.73
C GLY A 48 12.68 12.58 1.49
N MET A 49 11.54 11.96 1.18
CA MET A 49 11.33 11.12 0.00
C MET A 49 10.25 11.74 -0.87
N SER A 50 10.48 11.78 -2.17
CA SER A 50 9.44 12.08 -3.16
C SER A 50 8.38 10.97 -3.21
N ASP A 51 7.21 11.27 -3.77
CA ASP A 51 6.15 10.27 -3.99
C ASP A 51 6.64 9.10 -4.85
N GLU A 52 7.50 9.38 -5.84
CA GLU A 52 8.10 8.38 -6.71
C GLU A 52 9.07 7.45 -5.96
N GLU A 53 9.92 8.02 -5.09
CA GLU A 53 10.83 7.25 -4.24
C GLU A 53 10.07 6.40 -3.22
N LEU A 54 9.01 6.94 -2.64
CA LEU A 54 8.13 6.19 -1.74
C LEU A 54 7.48 5.02 -2.46
N LEU A 55 6.91 5.27 -3.64
CA LEU A 55 6.26 4.23 -4.42
C LEU A 55 7.25 3.13 -4.82
N HIS A 56 8.46 3.51 -5.23
CA HIS A 56 9.52 2.57 -5.56
C HIS A 56 9.97 1.75 -4.35
N GLY A 57 10.11 2.39 -3.19
CA GLY A 57 10.41 1.71 -1.93
C GLY A 57 9.33 0.71 -1.53
N TYR A 58 8.05 1.08 -1.64
CA TYR A 58 6.94 0.17 -1.35
C TYR A 58 6.90 -1.03 -2.30
N LYS A 59 7.13 -0.81 -3.61
CA LYS A 59 7.24 -1.92 -4.57
C LYS A 59 8.33 -2.90 -4.18
N LYS A 60 9.53 -2.39 -3.89
CA LYS A 60 10.66 -3.23 -3.47
C LYS A 60 10.37 -3.98 -2.17
N ALA A 61 9.77 -3.31 -1.19
CA ALA A 61 9.41 -3.91 0.08
C ALA A 61 8.40 -5.06 -0.10
N TYR A 62 7.41 -4.88 -0.97
CA TYR A 62 6.30 -5.84 -1.13
C TYR A 62 6.64 -7.02 -2.05
N GLN A 63 7.78 -6.95 -2.73
CA GLN A 63 8.34 -8.02 -3.57
C GLN A 63 9.44 -8.83 -2.85
N GLN A 64 9.70 -8.58 -1.56
CA GLN A 64 10.68 -9.35 -0.80
C GLN A 64 10.23 -10.80 -0.59
N GLU A 65 11.17 -11.75 -0.69
CA GLU A 65 10.90 -13.18 -0.50
C GLU A 65 10.38 -13.50 0.91
N ASP A 66 10.74 -12.68 1.91
CA ASP A 66 10.18 -12.73 3.27
C ASP A 66 8.67 -12.50 3.31
N LEU A 67 8.01 -12.10 2.23
CA LEU A 67 6.56 -11.98 2.15
C LEU A 67 5.89 -13.16 1.44
N ASN A 68 6.67 -14.13 0.98
CA ASN A 68 6.14 -15.34 0.36
C ASN A 68 5.16 -16.05 1.31
N GLY A 69 4.06 -16.53 0.74
CA GLY A 69 2.97 -17.17 1.48
C GLY A 69 1.96 -16.21 2.13
N ILE A 70 2.19 -14.89 2.08
CA ILE A 70 1.16 -13.90 2.42
C ILE A 70 0.25 -13.72 1.20
N LYS A 71 -1.04 -13.91 1.41
CA LYS A 71 -2.11 -13.67 0.44
C LYS A 71 -3.20 -12.84 1.10
N GLY A 72 -3.99 -12.13 0.32
CA GLY A 72 -4.99 -11.22 0.85
C GLY A 72 -5.77 -10.48 -0.24
N ASP A 73 -6.71 -9.66 0.20
CA ASP A 73 -7.54 -8.85 -0.70
C ASP A 73 -7.11 -7.39 -0.70
N LEU A 74 -7.15 -6.76 -1.87
CA LEU A 74 -7.08 -5.31 -1.99
C LEU A 74 -8.51 -4.77 -2.09
N ARG A 75 -8.94 -3.95 -1.14
CA ARG A 75 -10.31 -3.43 -1.07
C ARG A 75 -10.32 -1.94 -0.81
N THR A 76 -11.36 -1.23 -1.23
CA THR A 76 -11.57 0.15 -0.79
C THR A 76 -11.73 0.23 0.74
N PRO A 77 -11.49 1.39 1.38
CA PRO A 77 -11.57 1.54 2.84
C PRO A 77 -12.91 1.10 3.46
N ASN A 78 -14.01 1.28 2.74
CA ASN A 78 -15.34 0.86 3.19
C ASN A 78 -15.57 -0.66 3.05
N ALA A 79 -14.60 -1.40 2.53
CA ALA A 79 -14.65 -2.83 2.23
C ALA A 79 -15.75 -3.27 1.23
N ASP A 80 -16.58 -2.35 0.74
CA ASP A 80 -17.65 -2.60 -0.24
C ASP A 80 -17.15 -3.01 -1.63
N ASN A 81 -15.99 -2.50 -2.05
CA ASN A 81 -15.46 -2.77 -3.38
C ASN A 81 -14.12 -3.49 -3.31
N ILE A 82 -14.09 -4.69 -3.89
CA ILE A 82 -12.89 -5.52 -3.97
C ILE A 82 -12.20 -5.24 -5.30
N ILE A 83 -10.97 -4.75 -5.23
CA ILE A 83 -10.15 -4.43 -6.40
C ILE A 83 -9.38 -5.66 -6.87
N ALA A 84 -8.89 -6.47 -5.93
CA ALA A 84 -8.20 -7.73 -6.22
C ALA A 84 -8.40 -8.74 -5.08
N ILE A 85 -8.46 -10.03 -5.42
CA ILE A 85 -8.72 -11.15 -4.50
C ILE A 85 -7.53 -12.11 -4.54
N ASP A 86 -7.17 -12.67 -3.38
CA ASP A 86 -6.11 -13.69 -3.24
C ASP A 86 -4.77 -13.30 -3.89
N VAL A 87 -4.39 -12.04 -3.70
CA VAL A 87 -3.16 -11.47 -4.24
C VAL A 87 -2.06 -11.43 -3.18
N THR A 88 -0.82 -11.63 -3.63
CA THR A 88 0.37 -11.39 -2.80
C THR A 88 0.52 -9.88 -2.52
N PRO A 89 1.34 -9.48 -1.53
CA PRO A 89 1.65 -8.06 -1.33
C PRO A 89 2.21 -7.39 -2.58
N GLY A 90 3.06 -8.09 -3.34
CA GLY A 90 3.62 -7.60 -4.61
C GLY A 90 2.55 -7.36 -5.68
N GLU A 91 1.62 -8.29 -5.86
CA GLU A 91 0.49 -8.12 -6.77
C GLU A 91 -0.46 -6.99 -6.31
N ALA A 92 -0.69 -6.88 -4.99
CA ALA A 92 -1.55 -5.85 -4.41
C ALA A 92 -1.02 -4.43 -4.64
N ILE A 93 0.30 -4.19 -4.53
CA ILE A 93 0.87 -2.87 -4.81
C ILE A 93 0.75 -2.51 -6.30
N GLU A 94 0.85 -3.49 -7.20
CA GLU A 94 0.65 -3.26 -8.63
C GLU A 94 -0.80 -2.89 -8.95
N GLU A 95 -1.76 -3.61 -8.38
CA GLU A 95 -3.19 -3.31 -8.55
C GLU A 95 -3.57 -1.96 -7.92
N LEU A 96 -2.99 -1.60 -6.78
CA LEU A 96 -3.17 -0.30 -6.16
C LEU A 96 -2.68 0.84 -7.06
N ILE A 97 -1.54 0.67 -7.73
CA ILE A 97 -1.00 1.67 -8.66
C ILE A 97 -1.89 1.81 -9.89
N LYS A 98 -2.32 0.68 -10.47
CA LYS A 98 -3.27 0.69 -11.60
C LYS A 98 -4.55 1.40 -11.20
N TRP A 99 -5.08 1.12 -10.01
CA TRP A 99 -6.25 1.80 -9.47
C TRP A 99 -6.01 3.30 -9.32
N GLY A 100 -4.90 3.72 -8.72
CA GLY A 100 -4.55 5.12 -8.55
C GLY A 100 -4.43 5.88 -9.87
N ASN A 101 -3.86 5.25 -10.90
CA ASN A 101 -3.77 5.84 -12.25
C ASN A 101 -5.12 5.99 -12.94
N ARG A 102 -6.12 5.15 -12.62
CA ARG A 102 -7.49 5.27 -13.15
C ARG A 102 -8.32 6.37 -12.47
N HIS A 103 -7.92 6.79 -11.28
CA HIS A 103 -8.65 7.76 -10.45
C HIS A 103 -7.88 9.08 -10.23
N LYS A 104 -6.84 9.34 -11.04
CA LYS A 104 -6.16 10.63 -11.16
C LYS A 104 -6.98 11.57 -12.04
#